data_AF-A0A3D1CI57-F1
#
_entry.id   AF-A0A3D1CI57-F1
#
_cell.length_a   1.000
_cell.length_b   1.000
_cell.length_c   1.000
_cell.angle_alpha   90.00
_cell.angle_beta   90.00
_cell.angle_gamma   90.00
#
_symmetry.space_group_name_H-M   'P 1'
#
loop_
_entity.id
_entity.type
_entity.pdbx_description
1 polymer ?
#
loop_
_entity_poly.entity_id
_entity_poly.type
_entity_poly.pdbx_seq_one_letter_code
_entity_poly.pdbx_strand_id
1 'polypeptide(L)'
;MINKLSLASLGLVLLSSSVFAHGPTPQRVDEHITIDAEVATVWQKVNAFDQLDKWHPAVESITMQDETTRIVTLKSGGEITESLDESDADRHYIGYRLLKENIEAMPVSFYTIGIEVEPNDTGSKVSWSGRFYRADTGN
;
A
#
# COMPACT_ATOMS: atom_id res chain seq x y z
N MET A 1 -64.45 -29.48 -14.49
CA MET A 1 -63.79 -28.68 -15.53
C MET A 1 -62.46 -28.20 -14.97
N ILE A 2 -61.34 -28.71 -15.50
CA ILE A 2 -59.98 -28.43 -15.00
C ILE A 2 -59.55 -27.07 -15.53
N ASN A 3 -59.24 -26.13 -14.63
CA ASN A 3 -58.89 -24.75 -14.96
C ASN A 3 -57.45 -24.70 -15.52
N LYS A 4 -57.30 -24.46 -16.83
CA LYS A 4 -56.02 -24.49 -17.57
C LYS A 4 -55.19 -23.20 -17.46
N LEU A 5 -55.31 -22.45 -16.36
CA LEU A 5 -54.53 -21.23 -16.14
C LEU A 5 -53.66 -21.36 -14.88
N SER A 6 -52.61 -22.17 -14.94
CA SER A 6 -51.55 -22.09 -13.93
C SER A 6 -50.20 -22.67 -14.35
N LEU A 7 -49.93 -22.80 -15.65
CA LEU A 7 -48.70 -23.43 -16.14
C LEU A 7 -47.76 -22.49 -16.91
N ALA A 8 -47.94 -21.17 -16.77
CA ALA A 8 -47.08 -20.18 -17.43
C ALA A 8 -46.10 -19.45 -16.47
N SER A 9 -46.07 -19.83 -15.19
CA SER A 9 -45.31 -19.10 -14.16
C SER A 9 -44.03 -19.81 -13.69
N LEU A 10 -43.72 -21.00 -14.22
CA LEU A 10 -42.62 -21.83 -13.72
C LEU A 10 -41.29 -21.70 -14.48
N GLY A 11 -41.22 -20.83 -15.50
CA GLY A 11 -40.07 -20.77 -16.42
C GLY A 11 -39.02 -19.69 -16.15
N LEU A 12 -39.19 -18.84 -15.13
CA LEU A 12 -38.41 -17.59 -15.01
C LEU A 12 -37.64 -17.47 -13.68
N VAL A 13 -36.98 -18.53 -13.21
CA VAL A 13 -36.20 -18.51 -11.93
C VAL A 13 -34.73 -18.93 -12.09
N LEU A 14 -34.23 -19.23 -13.29
CA LEU A 14 -32.88 -19.83 -13.45
C LEU A 14 -31.82 -18.97 -14.16
N LEU A 15 -31.95 -17.65 -14.16
CA LEU A 15 -30.88 -16.75 -14.60
C LEU A 15 -30.49 -15.75 -13.51
N SER A 16 -30.33 -16.23 -12.27
CA SER A 16 -29.45 -15.55 -11.32
C SER A 16 -28.01 -15.83 -11.77
N SER A 17 -27.55 -15.10 -12.78
CA SER A 17 -26.13 -15.04 -13.12
C SER A 17 -25.38 -14.67 -11.85
N SER A 18 -24.47 -15.55 -11.42
CA SER A 18 -23.51 -15.26 -10.38
C SER A 18 -22.78 -13.98 -10.77
N VAL A 19 -23.16 -12.86 -10.16
CA VAL A 19 -22.38 -11.63 -10.22
C VAL A 19 -21.05 -11.98 -9.57
N PHE A 20 -20.00 -12.09 -10.38
CA PHE A 20 -18.64 -12.06 -9.89
C PHE A 20 -18.43 -10.69 -9.25
N ALA A 21 -18.65 -10.62 -7.93
CA ALA A 21 -18.14 -9.54 -7.13
C ALA A 21 -16.62 -9.52 -7.37
N HIS A 22 -16.15 -8.45 -8.00
CA HIS A 22 -14.72 -8.21 -8.09
C HIS A 22 -14.22 -8.10 -6.64
N GLY A 23 -13.02 -8.62 -6.37
CA GLY A 23 -12.38 -8.43 -5.07
C GLY A 23 -12.34 -6.93 -4.71
N PRO A 24 -12.13 -6.59 -3.43
CA PRO A 24 -12.10 -5.20 -2.99
C PRO A 24 -11.18 -4.35 -3.87
N THR A 25 -11.56 -3.12 -4.17
CA THR A 25 -10.70 -2.22 -4.93
C THR A 25 -9.61 -1.68 -4.00
N PRO A 26 -8.32 -1.81 -4.35
CA PRO A 26 -7.26 -1.21 -3.55
C PRO A 26 -7.45 0.31 -3.49
N GLN A 27 -7.25 0.86 -2.30
CA GLN A 27 -7.17 2.29 -2.08
C GLN A 27 -5.84 2.81 -2.62
N ARG A 28 -5.84 4.07 -3.03
CA ARG A 28 -4.67 4.78 -3.53
C ARG A 28 -4.45 6.03 -2.68
N VAL A 29 -3.20 6.28 -2.32
CA VAL A 29 -2.74 7.52 -1.71
C VAL A 29 -1.60 8.08 -2.55
N ASP A 30 -1.60 9.39 -2.81
CA ASP A 30 -0.51 10.10 -3.47
C ASP A 30 -0.29 11.41 -2.69
N GLU A 31 0.81 11.48 -1.97
CA GLU A 31 1.21 12.66 -1.21
C GLU A 31 2.49 13.24 -1.80
N HIS A 32 2.71 14.54 -1.62
CA HIS A 32 3.99 15.15 -1.99
C HIS A 32 4.33 16.33 -1.09
N ILE A 33 5.63 16.58 -0.94
CA ILE A 33 6.18 17.74 -0.24
C ILE A 33 7.34 18.32 -1.04
N THR A 34 7.58 19.62 -0.87
CA THR A 34 8.81 20.27 -1.34
C THR A 34 9.76 20.45 -0.15
N ILE A 35 11.01 20.08 -0.32
CA ILE A 35 12.08 20.21 0.67
C ILE A 35 13.13 21.16 0.08
N ASP A 36 13.51 22.18 0.86
CA ASP A 36 14.59 23.11 0.54
C ASP A 36 15.96 22.44 0.75
N ALA A 37 16.23 21.43 -0.08
CA ALA A 37 17.46 20.67 -0.12
C ALA A 37 17.62 20.00 -1.50
N GLU A 38 18.88 19.80 -1.90
CA GLU A 38 19.25 19.11 -3.14
C GLU A 38 18.69 17.68 -3.19
N VAL A 39 18.27 17.23 -4.37
CA VAL A 39 17.73 15.89 -4.63
C VAL A 39 18.65 14.81 -4.03
N ALA A 40 19.96 14.89 -4.27
CA ALA A 40 20.92 13.90 -3.78
C ALA A 40 20.93 13.79 -2.24
N THR A 41 20.75 14.92 -1.54
CA THR A 41 20.72 14.94 -0.07
C THR A 41 19.46 14.28 0.47
N VAL A 42 18.31 14.58 -0.14
CA VAL A 42 17.03 14.00 0.24
C VAL A 42 16.98 12.51 -0.12
N TRP A 43 17.46 12.16 -1.32
CA TRP A 43 17.52 10.78 -1.78
C TRP A 43 18.38 9.89 -0.88
N GLN A 44 19.51 10.39 -0.39
CA GLN A 44 20.34 9.63 0.56
C GLN A 44 19.54 9.21 1.81
N LYS A 45 18.60 10.04 2.27
CA LYS A 45 17.72 9.71 3.41
C LYS A 45 16.58 8.78 3.03
N VAL A 46 15.98 9.00 1.86
CA VAL A 46 14.86 8.19 1.36
C VAL A 46 15.30 6.77 1.01
N ASN A 47 16.46 6.61 0.35
CA ASN A 47 16.96 5.31 -0.09
C ASN A 47 17.60 4.45 1.01
N ALA A 48 17.84 5.04 2.19
CA ALA A 48 18.35 4.31 3.34
C ALA A 48 17.21 3.45 3.94
N PHE A 49 16.91 2.32 3.31
CA PHE A 49 15.82 1.42 3.67
C PHE A 49 15.94 0.89 5.12
N ASP A 50 17.15 0.82 5.65
CA ASP A 50 17.46 0.44 7.04
C ASP A 50 17.22 1.57 8.06
N GLN A 51 16.90 2.79 7.62
CA GLN A 51 16.90 4.00 8.45
C GLN A 51 15.59 4.79 8.40
N LEU A 52 14.47 4.12 8.11
CA LEU A 52 13.14 4.75 8.13
C LEU A 52 12.79 5.38 9.49
N ASP A 53 13.28 4.77 10.59
CA ASP A 53 13.14 5.28 11.97
C ASP A 53 13.80 6.65 12.19
N LYS A 54 14.72 7.07 11.31
CA LYS A 54 15.43 8.35 11.43
C LYS A 54 14.61 9.55 11.01
N TRP A 55 13.54 9.36 10.24
CA TRP A 55 12.77 10.46 9.69
C TRP A 55 11.25 10.23 9.70
N HIS A 56 10.77 8.98 9.67
CA HIS A 56 9.33 8.73 9.65
C HIS A 56 8.71 8.83 11.05
N PRO A 57 7.73 9.72 11.28
CA PRO A 57 7.26 10.02 12.62
C PRO A 57 6.57 8.84 13.32
N ALA A 58 5.95 7.92 12.55
CA ALA A 58 5.24 6.75 13.08
C ALA A 58 6.16 5.56 13.44
N VAL A 59 7.41 5.57 13.00
CA VAL A 59 8.35 4.45 13.21
C VAL A 59 9.13 4.65 14.49
N GLU A 60 9.17 3.62 15.34
CA GLU A 60 9.96 3.57 16.57
C GLU A 60 11.37 3.04 16.30
N SER A 61 11.47 1.89 15.63
CA SER A 61 12.74 1.25 15.28
C SER A 61 12.63 0.37 14.04
N ILE A 62 13.77 0.12 13.40
CA ILE A 62 13.93 -0.84 12.32
C ILE A 62 14.86 -1.96 12.76
N THR A 63 14.50 -3.21 12.42
CA THR A 63 15.41 -4.36 12.50
C THR A 63 15.51 -5.01 11.12
N MET A 64 16.68 -4.95 10.49
CA MET A 64 16.92 -5.67 9.24
C MET A 64 16.97 -7.18 9.51
N GLN A 65 16.18 -7.96 8.77
CA GLN A 65 16.25 -9.42 8.78
C GLN A 65 17.30 -9.94 7.79
N ASP A 66 17.40 -9.27 6.65
CA ASP A 66 18.38 -9.52 5.59
C ASP A 66 18.60 -8.21 4.79
N GLU A 67 19.17 -8.28 3.58
CA GLU A 67 19.48 -7.11 2.75
C GLU A 67 18.24 -6.38 2.23
N THR A 68 17.09 -7.06 2.09
CA THR A 68 15.87 -6.49 1.52
C THR A 68 14.67 -6.53 2.46
N THR A 69 14.74 -7.25 3.57
CA THR A 69 13.64 -7.44 4.51
C THR A 69 13.88 -6.70 5.81
N ARG A 70 12.92 -5.88 6.23
CA ARG A 70 12.96 -5.16 7.52
C ARG A 70 11.72 -5.40 8.35
N ILE A 71 11.89 -5.49 9.67
CA ILE A 71 10.81 -5.33 10.64
C ILE A 71 10.72 -3.85 11.00
N VAL A 72 9.51 -3.30 10.93
CA VAL A 72 9.19 -1.94 11.38
C VAL A 72 8.38 -2.03 12.66
N THR A 73 8.95 -1.54 13.76
CA THR A 73 8.24 -1.36 15.03
C THR A 73 7.58 0.01 15.03
N LEU A 74 6.26 0.06 15.27
CA LEU A 74 5.48 1.29 15.23
C LEU A 74 5.33 1.89 16.62
N LYS A 75 5.39 3.22 16.73
CA LYS A 75 5.16 3.93 18.01
C LYS A 75 3.75 3.75 18.57
N SER A 76 2.78 3.42 17.72
CA SER A 76 1.42 3.06 18.13
C SER A 76 1.34 1.68 18.79
N GLY A 77 2.42 0.90 18.74
CA GLY A 77 2.50 -0.48 19.16
C GLY A 77 2.39 -1.45 18.00
N GLY A 78 3.03 -2.61 18.17
CA GLY A 78 3.08 -3.68 17.18
C GLY A 78 4.11 -3.46 16.08
N GLU A 79 4.20 -4.47 15.21
CA GLU A 79 5.22 -4.55 14.16
C GLU A 79 4.63 -5.05 12.85
N ILE A 80 5.19 -4.57 11.75
CA ILE A 80 4.97 -5.07 10.40
C ILE A 80 6.31 -5.48 9.77
N THR A 81 6.27 -6.33 8.76
CA THR A 81 7.48 -6.69 7.99
C THR A 81 7.33 -6.21 6.57
N GLU A 82 8.36 -5.56 6.04
CA GLU A 82 8.41 -5.04 4.67
C GLU A 82 9.55 -5.69 3.89
N SER A 83 9.36 -5.78 2.58
CA SER A 83 10.39 -6.17 1.61
C SER A 83 10.64 -5.01 0.67
N LEU A 84 11.91 -4.66 0.49
CA LEU A 84 12.39 -3.80 -0.58
C LEU A 84 12.23 -4.55 -1.91
N ASP A 85 11.59 -3.90 -2.88
CA ASP A 85 11.40 -4.45 -4.22
C ASP A 85 12.32 -3.76 -5.25
N GLU A 86 12.55 -2.46 -5.10
CA GLU A 86 13.35 -1.65 -6.04
C GLU A 86 14.08 -0.50 -5.33
N SER A 87 15.32 -0.24 -5.74
CA SER A 87 16.05 1.00 -5.45
C SER A 87 16.75 1.43 -6.74
N ASP A 88 16.29 2.51 -7.34
CA ASP A 88 16.80 3.06 -8.60
C ASP A 88 17.44 4.42 -8.31
N ALA A 89 18.78 4.45 -8.32
CA ALA A 89 19.54 5.66 -8.02
C ALA A 89 19.47 6.71 -9.14
N ASP A 90 19.28 6.29 -10.39
CA ASP A 90 19.20 7.21 -11.53
C ASP A 90 17.86 7.95 -11.51
N ARG A 91 16.77 7.24 -11.16
CA ARG A 91 15.43 7.80 -10.99
C ARG A 91 15.18 8.41 -9.61
N HIS A 92 16.07 8.21 -8.64
CA HIS A 92 15.87 8.56 -7.22
C HIS A 92 14.55 7.98 -6.68
N TYR A 93 14.32 6.70 -6.99
CA TYR A 93 13.08 5.99 -6.69
C TYR A 93 13.34 4.76 -5.80
N ILE A 94 12.55 4.60 -4.74
CA ILE A 94 12.52 3.39 -3.92
C ILE A 94 11.12 2.81 -3.87
N GLY A 95 11.01 1.50 -4.07
CA GLY A 95 9.76 0.74 -4.02
C GLY A 95 9.84 -0.39 -3.00
N TYR A 96 8.82 -0.52 -2.15
CA TYR A 96 8.73 -1.61 -1.17
C TYR A 96 7.29 -2.01 -0.91
N ARG A 97 7.11 -3.19 -0.31
CA ARG A 97 5.80 -3.78 -0.04
C ARG A 97 5.69 -4.38 1.34
N LEU A 98 4.46 -4.51 1.81
CA LEU A 98 4.13 -5.30 2.99
C LEU A 98 4.41 -6.78 2.75
N LEU A 99 5.30 -7.36 3.53
CA LEU A 99 5.61 -8.79 3.52
C LEU A 99 4.80 -9.56 4.57
N LYS A 100 4.64 -8.98 5.77
CA LYS A 100 3.83 -9.55 6.85
C LYS A 100 3.00 -8.46 7.53
N GLU A 101 1.69 -8.66 7.48
CA GLU A 101 0.71 -7.76 8.07
C GLU A 101 0.58 -7.91 9.59
N ASN A 102 0.12 -6.83 10.22
CA ASN A 102 -0.37 -6.80 11.59
C ASN A 102 -1.51 -5.78 11.63
N ILE A 103 -2.74 -6.26 11.44
CA ILE A 103 -3.92 -5.41 11.29
C ILE A 103 -4.30 -4.64 12.57
N GLU A 104 -3.84 -5.11 13.73
CA GLU A 104 -4.00 -4.40 15.01
C GLU A 104 -3.07 -3.19 15.08
N ALA A 105 -1.85 -3.32 14.56
CA ALA A 105 -0.85 -2.25 14.53
C ALA A 105 -1.10 -1.25 13.40
N MET A 106 -1.51 -1.74 12.23
CA MET A 106 -1.81 -0.92 11.05
C MET A 106 -2.97 -1.53 10.26
N PRO A 107 -4.13 -0.84 10.15
CA PRO A 107 -5.38 -1.44 9.66
C PRO A 107 -5.45 -1.53 8.11
N VAL A 108 -4.36 -1.96 7.47
CA VAL A 108 -4.24 -2.16 6.03
C VAL A 108 -3.59 -3.52 5.72
N SER A 109 -3.82 -4.02 4.51
CA SER A 109 -3.20 -5.22 3.97
C SER A 109 -2.67 -4.98 2.56
N PHE A 110 -1.72 -5.84 2.13
CA PHE A 110 -1.12 -5.85 0.79
C PHE A 110 -0.72 -4.48 0.24
N TYR A 111 -0.04 -3.64 1.03
CA TYR A 111 0.41 -2.36 0.50
C TYR A 111 1.67 -2.48 -0.35
N THR A 112 1.75 -1.61 -1.34
CA THR A 112 2.97 -1.26 -2.08
C THR A 112 3.15 0.24 -1.99
N ILE A 113 4.35 0.67 -1.63
CA ILE A 113 4.77 2.07 -1.56
C ILE A 113 5.84 2.33 -2.61
N GLY A 114 5.76 3.49 -3.25
CA GLY A 114 6.84 4.06 -4.06
C GLY A 114 7.13 5.48 -3.61
N ILE A 115 8.40 5.80 -3.39
CA ILE A 115 8.87 7.16 -3.07
C ILE A 115 9.83 7.61 -4.16
N GLU A 116 9.58 8.77 -4.76
CA GLU A 116 10.41 9.37 -5.81
C GLU A 116 10.85 10.78 -5.39
N VAL A 117 12.11 11.12 -5.66
CA VAL A 117 12.67 12.46 -5.37
C VAL A 117 13.06 13.15 -6.67
N GLU A 118 12.37 14.21 -7.02
CA GLU A 118 12.58 14.98 -8.25
C GLU A 118 13.11 16.39 -7.93
N PRO A 119 13.83 17.05 -8.86
CA PRO A 119 14.10 18.48 -8.74
C PRO A 119 12.82 19.32 -8.71
N ASN A 120 12.84 20.43 -7.98
CA ASN A 120 11.80 21.47 -7.96
C ASN A 120 12.47 22.86 -7.90
N ASP A 121 11.71 23.94 -8.16
CA ASP A 121 12.21 25.32 -8.28
C ASP A 121 13.09 25.77 -7.10
N THR A 122 12.80 25.28 -5.88
CA THR A 122 13.51 25.65 -4.65
C THR A 122 14.17 24.46 -3.95
N GLY A 123 14.44 23.36 -4.65
CA GLY A 123 15.08 22.18 -4.06
C GLY A 123 14.57 20.87 -4.66
N SER A 124 13.95 20.04 -3.83
CA SER A 124 13.43 18.73 -4.27
C SER A 124 11.97 18.56 -3.91
N LYS A 125 11.24 17.88 -4.80
CA LYS A 125 9.90 17.38 -4.56
C LYS A 125 10.02 15.90 -4.22
N VAL A 126 9.48 15.50 -3.07
CA VAL A 126 9.32 14.10 -2.69
C VAL A 126 7.87 13.71 -2.95
N SER A 127 7.65 12.71 -3.79
CA SER A 127 6.35 12.11 -4.04
C SER A 127 6.28 10.76 -3.34
N TRP A 128 5.25 10.54 -2.51
CA TRP A 128 4.96 9.27 -1.84
C TRP A 128 3.66 8.72 -2.39
N SER A 129 3.73 7.62 -3.12
CA SER A 129 2.56 6.90 -3.63
C SER A 129 2.37 5.58 -2.88
N GLY A 130 1.11 5.22 -2.65
CA GLY A 130 0.75 3.97 -1.99
C GLY A 130 -0.49 3.35 -2.60
N ARG A 131 -0.49 2.02 -2.71
CA ARG A 131 -1.68 1.21 -2.98
C ARG A 131 -1.85 0.22 -1.86
N PHE A 132 -3.05 0.05 -1.34
CA PHE A 132 -3.29 -0.85 -0.21
C PHE A 132 -4.76 -1.26 -0.12
N TYR A 133 -5.01 -2.34 0.60
CA TYR A 133 -6.36 -2.76 0.97
C TYR A 133 -6.61 -2.37 2.43
N ARG A 134 -7.88 -2.18 2.78
CA ARG A 134 -8.26 -2.08 4.20
C ARG A 134 -8.09 -3.46 4.85
N ALA A 135 -7.79 -3.50 6.15
CA ALA A 135 -7.70 -4.77 6.90
C ALA A 135 -8.98 -5.60 6.78
N ASP A 136 -10.14 -4.93 6.83
CA ASP A 136 -11.41 -5.55 6.44
C ASP A 136 -11.57 -5.48 4.91
N THR A 137 -11.56 -6.66 4.28
CA THR A 137 -11.73 -6.85 2.84
C THR A 137 -13.18 -7.14 2.45
N GLY A 138 -14.12 -7.10 3.40
CA GLY A 138 -15.55 -7.18 3.15
C GLY A 138 -16.08 -5.94 2.40
N ASN A 139 -17.05 -6.17 1.51
CA ASN A 139 -17.84 -5.12 0.85
C ASN A 139 -19.14 -4.86 1.60
#